data_AF-A0A0E0MN09-F1
#
_entry.id   AF-A0A0E0MN09-F1
#
_cell.length_a   1.000
_cell.length_b   1.000
_cell.length_c   1.000
_cell.angle_alpha   90.00
_cell.angle_beta   90.00
_cell.angle_gamma   90.00
#
_symmetry.space_group_name_H-M   'P 1'
#
loop_
_entity.id
_entity.type
_entity.pdbx_description
1 polymer ?
#
loop_
_entity_poly.entity_id
_entity_poly.type
_entity_poly.pdbx_seq_one_letter_code
_entity_poly.pdbx_strand_id
1 'polypeptide(L)'
;MGLSSTDKKDRRNMLFAAIPSICASSPKKISIYNEEMIVARCFIGFLIFSRKSLGKTFKETLDGRIESIQEELQQFFNPNEVIPGESNEQQRLLRISLRICSAVVESLPTARCAPKCEKTVQALLCRNLNVKSATLLNAISSRRIRLQDDIVTGFHFSGMGVKGGLHTTGAKWFMIESQRHSYHLVDPSPWPISGSLGALATTVGGVMYMHSFQGGATLLSLGLIFLLYTMFVWWRDVLRESTLEGHHTKAVQLGPRYGSILFIVSEVMFLFAFFWASSHSSLAPTVEIGGIWPPKGIGVLDPWEIPLLNTPILPSSGAAVTWAHHAILAGKEKRAVYALVATVSLALVSTGFQGMEYYQAPSTISDSIYGSTFFLATGFHGFHVIIGTLFLIVCGIRQYLGHLTKKHHVGFEAAAWYWHFVDVVRLFPFVSIYWWGGI
;
A
#
# COMPACT_ATOMS: atom_id res chain seq x y z
N MET A 1 -38.87 16.68 2.81
CA MET A 1 -37.61 17.47 2.80
C MET A 1 -36.73 16.94 3.93
N GLY A 2 -35.43 16.74 3.71
CA GLY A 2 -34.49 16.19 4.71
C GLY A 2 -34.20 14.70 4.53
N LEU A 3 -32.99 14.37 4.06
CA LEU A 3 -32.44 13.01 3.99
C LEU A 3 -31.72 12.68 5.30
N SER A 4 -31.81 11.43 5.79
CA SER A 4 -31.17 11.02 7.05
C SER A 4 -30.43 9.68 6.96
N SER A 5 -29.14 9.74 7.30
CA SER A 5 -28.24 8.76 7.96
C SER A 5 -28.19 7.25 7.59
N THR A 6 -29.24 6.59 7.11
CA THR A 6 -29.26 5.11 7.00
C THR A 6 -28.58 4.54 5.76
N ASP A 7 -28.43 5.31 4.68
CA ASP A 7 -27.75 4.89 3.43
C ASP A 7 -26.21 4.76 3.58
N LYS A 8 -25.61 5.22 4.70
CA LYS A 8 -24.15 5.17 4.92
C LYS A 8 -23.66 3.84 5.54
N LYS A 9 -24.52 2.96 6.08
CA LYS A 9 -24.06 1.75 6.81
C LYS A 9 -23.86 0.50 5.94
N ASP A 10 -24.61 0.31 4.86
CA ASP A 10 -24.50 -0.91 4.02
C ASP A 10 -23.29 -0.89 3.07
N ARG A 11 -22.83 0.29 2.63
CA ARG A 11 -21.53 0.43 1.93
C ARG A 11 -20.34 -0.05 2.77
N ARG A 12 -20.48 -0.07 4.10
CA ARG A 12 -19.42 -0.42 5.04
C ARG A 12 -19.01 -1.90 4.98
N ASN A 13 -19.94 -2.81 4.65
CA ASN A 13 -19.68 -4.26 4.68
C ASN A 13 -19.23 -4.84 3.32
N MET A 14 -19.49 -4.18 2.20
CA MET A 14 -18.97 -4.63 0.89
C MET A 14 -17.44 -4.47 0.77
N LEU A 15 -16.86 -3.44 1.40
CA LEU A 15 -15.43 -3.13 1.30
C LEU A 15 -14.53 -4.03 2.16
N PHE A 16 -14.97 -4.45 3.35
CA PHE A 16 -14.20 -5.39 4.17
C PHE A 16 -14.09 -6.80 3.57
N ALA A 17 -14.96 -7.17 2.62
CA ALA A 17 -14.84 -8.40 1.84
C ALA A 17 -13.91 -8.24 0.61
N ALA A 18 -13.70 -7.02 0.12
CA ALA A 18 -12.89 -6.76 -1.08
C ALA A 18 -11.38 -6.85 -0.81
N ILE A 19 -10.92 -6.35 0.35
CA ILE A 19 -9.49 -6.29 0.69
C ILE A 19 -8.84 -7.69 0.78
N PRO A 20 -9.48 -8.73 1.37
CA PRO A 20 -8.95 -10.11 1.30
C PRO A 20 -9.13 -10.78 -0.08
N SER A 21 -10.09 -10.34 -0.90
CA SER A 21 -10.44 -10.98 -2.17
C SER A 21 -9.36 -10.83 -3.24
N ILE A 22 -8.60 -9.72 -3.20
CA ILE A 22 -7.45 -9.49 -4.09
C ILE A 22 -6.31 -10.48 -3.80
N CYS A 23 -6.19 -10.98 -2.56
CA CYS A 23 -5.20 -11.99 -2.17
C CYS A 23 -5.64 -13.45 -2.40
N ALA A 24 -6.93 -13.73 -2.62
CA ALA A 24 -7.48 -15.09 -2.62
C ALA A 24 -7.58 -15.77 -4.00
N SER A 25 -7.46 -15.02 -5.10
CA SER A 25 -7.65 -15.53 -6.46
C SER A 25 -6.37 -16.17 -7.05
N SER A 26 -5.89 -17.26 -6.43
CA SER A 26 -4.74 -18.02 -6.94
C SER A 26 -5.17 -19.22 -7.79
N PRO A 27 -4.70 -19.30 -9.05
CA PRO A 27 -4.02 -20.53 -9.44
C PRO A 27 -2.81 -20.33 -10.37
N LYS A 28 -1.65 -20.85 -9.90
CA LYS A 28 -0.51 -21.43 -10.65
C LYS A 28 0.11 -20.66 -11.84
N LYS A 29 1.41 -20.36 -11.65
CA LYS A 29 2.49 -19.94 -12.58
C LYS A 29 2.63 -18.43 -12.84
N ILE A 30 3.89 -18.08 -13.15
CA ILE A 30 4.44 -16.79 -13.63
C ILE A 30 4.78 -15.77 -12.53
N SER A 31 6.09 -15.64 -12.29
CA SER A 31 6.97 -14.53 -11.85
C SER A 31 6.50 -13.29 -11.06
N ILE A 32 5.20 -12.99 -10.95
CA ILE A 32 4.64 -11.75 -10.39
C ILE A 32 4.74 -11.75 -8.85
N TYR A 33 4.65 -12.93 -8.25
CA TYR A 33 4.66 -13.18 -6.80
C TYR A 33 5.98 -12.88 -6.07
N ASN A 34 6.92 -12.13 -6.66
CA ASN A 34 8.12 -11.71 -5.94
C ASN A 34 8.07 -10.24 -5.53
N GLU A 35 7.61 -9.31 -6.37
CA GLU A 35 7.78 -7.88 -6.13
C GLU A 35 6.75 -7.37 -5.11
N GLU A 36 5.47 -7.44 -5.48
CA GLU A 36 4.32 -7.22 -4.60
C GLU A 36 4.41 -8.05 -3.32
N MET A 37 4.88 -9.30 -3.43
CA MET A 37 4.94 -10.22 -2.29
C MET A 37 6.14 -10.00 -1.38
N ILE A 38 7.24 -9.39 -1.85
CA ILE A 38 8.34 -8.92 -0.99
C ILE A 38 7.90 -7.68 -0.24
N VAL A 39 7.32 -6.68 -0.94
CA VAL A 39 6.77 -5.47 -0.30
C VAL A 39 5.73 -5.89 0.75
N ALA A 40 4.74 -6.70 0.37
CA ALA A 40 3.72 -7.23 1.27
C ALA A 40 4.30 -8.11 2.40
N ARG A 41 5.42 -8.83 2.22
CA ARG A 41 6.06 -9.61 3.31
C ARG A 41 6.84 -8.75 4.29
N CYS A 42 7.63 -7.80 3.80
CA CYS A 42 8.30 -6.79 4.65
C CYS A 42 7.25 -6.05 5.48
N PHE A 43 6.16 -5.66 4.82
CA PHE A 43 5.00 -4.99 5.38
C PHE A 43 4.18 -5.85 6.36
N ILE A 44 3.88 -7.12 6.06
CA ILE A 44 3.21 -8.04 7.00
C ILE A 44 4.10 -8.37 8.19
N GLY A 45 5.40 -8.59 7.96
CA GLY A 45 6.39 -8.77 9.03
C GLY A 45 6.46 -7.55 9.95
N PHE A 46 6.39 -6.35 9.37
CA PHE A 46 6.24 -5.09 10.09
C PHE A 46 4.91 -4.99 10.83
N LEU A 47 3.75 -5.32 10.24
CA LEU A 47 2.47 -5.35 10.95
C LEU A 47 2.47 -6.33 12.13
N ILE A 48 3.17 -7.48 12.00
CA ILE A 48 3.36 -8.44 13.09
C ILE A 48 4.27 -7.85 14.18
N PHE A 49 5.35 -7.17 13.81
CA PHE A 49 6.25 -6.47 14.75
C PHE A 49 5.51 -5.34 15.49
N SER A 50 4.81 -4.48 14.76
CA SER A 50 3.98 -3.40 15.30
C SER A 50 2.86 -3.95 16.19
N ARG A 51 2.18 -5.04 15.81
CA ARG A 51 1.22 -5.73 16.69
C ARG A 51 1.87 -6.30 17.95
N LYS A 52 3.13 -6.77 17.89
CA LYS A 52 3.87 -7.26 19.06
C LYS A 52 4.33 -6.13 19.98
N SER A 53 4.60 -4.95 19.43
CA SER A 53 5.00 -3.73 20.15
C SER A 53 3.80 -3.00 20.76
N LEU A 54 2.79 -2.67 19.96
CA LEU A 54 1.56 -1.99 20.37
C LEU A 54 0.59 -2.91 21.14
N GLY A 55 0.65 -4.23 20.95
CA GLY A 55 -0.39 -5.16 21.40
C GLY A 55 -0.61 -5.30 22.90
N LYS A 56 0.35 -4.87 23.75
CA LYS A 56 0.11 -4.70 25.19
C LYS A 56 -0.56 -3.38 25.47
N THR A 57 0.10 -2.27 25.16
CA THR A 57 -0.36 -0.90 25.43
C THR A 57 -1.73 -0.60 24.82
N PHE A 58 -1.98 -1.03 23.58
CA PHE A 58 -3.25 -0.87 22.88
C PHE A 58 -4.36 -1.70 23.54
N LYS A 59 -4.05 -2.93 23.96
CA LYS A 59 -5.03 -3.78 24.66
C LYS A 59 -5.36 -3.18 26.03
N GLU A 60 -4.36 -2.80 26.82
CA GLU A 60 -4.52 -2.16 28.12
C GLU A 60 -5.33 -0.85 28.02
N THR A 61 -5.10 -0.06 26.97
CA THR A 61 -5.87 1.18 26.71
C THR A 61 -7.31 0.91 26.26
N LEU A 62 -7.53 -0.14 25.46
CA LEU A 62 -8.86 -0.51 24.98
C LEU A 62 -9.71 -1.14 26.09
N ASP A 63 -9.12 -2.05 26.86
CA ASP A 63 -9.77 -2.72 28.00
C ASP A 63 -10.15 -1.66 29.06
N GLY A 64 -9.27 -0.70 29.38
CA GLY A 64 -9.59 0.41 30.30
C GLY A 64 -10.68 1.37 29.78
N ARG A 65 -10.79 1.57 28.46
CA ARG A 65 -11.95 2.30 27.87
C ARG A 65 -13.23 1.48 27.93
N ILE A 66 -13.17 0.16 27.79
CA ILE A 66 -14.34 -0.72 27.92
C ILE A 66 -14.84 -0.73 29.37
N GLU A 67 -13.94 -0.79 30.36
CA GLU A 67 -14.28 -0.66 31.79
C GLU A 67 -14.95 0.70 32.07
N SER A 68 -14.36 1.81 31.63
CA SER A 68 -14.96 3.16 31.76
C SER A 68 -16.36 3.25 31.14
N ILE A 69 -16.58 2.67 29.96
CA ILE A 69 -17.90 2.65 29.30
C ILE A 69 -18.87 1.73 30.06
N GLN A 70 -18.39 0.64 30.68
CA GLN A 70 -19.22 -0.23 31.51
C GLN A 70 -19.61 0.42 32.85
N GLU A 71 -18.73 1.23 33.46
CA GLU A 71 -19.04 2.01 34.66
C GLU A 71 -20.09 3.10 34.37
N GLU A 72 -19.94 3.84 33.27
CA GLU A 72 -20.97 4.80 32.80
C GLU A 72 -22.30 4.10 32.50
N LEU A 73 -22.28 2.91 31.88
CA LEU A 73 -23.50 2.13 31.63
C LEU A 73 -24.13 1.58 32.91
N GLN A 74 -23.34 1.21 33.92
CA GLN A 74 -23.89 0.76 35.22
C GLN A 74 -24.61 1.87 35.98
N GLN A 75 -24.20 3.15 35.82
CA GLN A 75 -24.96 4.29 36.37
C GLN A 75 -26.36 4.45 35.75
N PHE A 76 -26.62 3.87 34.58
CA PHE A 76 -27.94 3.93 33.91
C PHE A 76 -28.89 2.75 34.24
N PHE A 77 -28.44 1.70 34.94
CA PHE A 77 -29.28 0.54 35.26
C PHE A 77 -29.70 0.46 36.74
N ASN A 78 -31.01 0.50 36.96
CA ASN A 78 -31.67 0.48 38.27
C ASN A 78 -31.50 -0.90 38.97
N PRO A 79 -30.96 -0.99 40.21
CA PRO A 79 -30.49 -2.25 40.80
C PRO A 79 -31.56 -3.27 41.27
N ASN A 80 -32.83 -3.14 40.84
CA ASN A 80 -33.96 -3.91 41.39
C ASN A 80 -34.52 -5.01 40.46
N GLU A 81 -33.85 -5.37 39.36
CA GLU A 81 -34.29 -6.49 38.51
C GLU A 81 -33.62 -7.82 38.94
N VAL A 82 -34.40 -8.70 39.56
CA VAL A 82 -33.93 -9.95 40.19
C VAL A 82 -33.56 -11.00 39.13
N ILE A 83 -32.31 -11.48 39.16
CA ILE A 83 -31.80 -12.55 38.28
C ILE A 83 -31.65 -13.87 39.07
N PRO A 84 -32.32 -14.97 38.67
CA PRO A 84 -32.02 -16.31 39.19
C PRO A 84 -30.72 -16.87 38.58
N GLY A 85 -29.98 -17.62 39.41
CA GLY A 85 -28.55 -17.91 39.20
C GLY A 85 -28.16 -18.93 38.14
N GLU A 86 -26.83 -19.12 38.08
CA GLU A 86 -26.04 -19.82 37.07
C GLU A 86 -26.55 -21.20 36.65
N SER A 87 -27.09 -21.25 35.43
CA SER A 87 -26.40 -22.03 34.40
C SER A 87 -26.72 -21.47 33.00
N ASN A 88 -25.77 -21.66 32.08
CA ASN A 88 -26.02 -21.54 30.64
C ASN A 88 -26.19 -20.10 30.07
N GLU A 89 -25.19 -19.24 30.30
CA GLU A 89 -25.02 -17.95 29.59
C GLU A 89 -25.14 -18.11 28.06
N GLN A 90 -24.56 -19.18 27.50
CA GLN A 90 -24.65 -19.48 26.06
C GLN A 90 -26.09 -19.70 25.60
N GLN A 91 -26.95 -20.38 26.39
CA GLN A 91 -28.38 -20.48 26.08
C GLN A 91 -29.17 -19.19 26.33
N ARG A 92 -28.69 -18.28 27.19
CA ARG A 92 -29.28 -16.94 27.35
C ARG A 92 -28.98 -16.10 26.11
N LEU A 93 -27.71 -16.03 25.70
CA LEU A 93 -27.27 -15.34 24.48
C LEU A 93 -27.93 -15.92 23.22
N LEU A 94 -28.01 -17.26 23.09
CA LEU A 94 -28.65 -17.92 21.95
C LEU A 94 -30.17 -17.63 21.87
N ARG A 95 -30.88 -17.61 23.01
CA ARG A 95 -32.31 -17.24 23.04
C ARG A 95 -32.55 -15.77 22.72
N ILE A 96 -31.65 -14.88 23.15
CA ILE A 96 -31.72 -13.45 22.82
C ILE A 96 -31.48 -13.24 21.32
N SER A 97 -30.42 -13.84 20.75
CA SER A 97 -30.13 -13.71 19.31
C SER A 97 -31.20 -14.36 18.41
N LEU A 98 -31.80 -15.49 18.81
CA LEU A 98 -32.94 -16.09 18.10
C LEU A 98 -34.20 -15.22 18.15
N ARG A 99 -34.53 -14.60 19.30
CA ARG A 99 -35.67 -13.67 19.40
C ARG A 99 -35.46 -12.42 18.55
N ILE A 100 -34.24 -11.86 18.54
CA ILE A 100 -33.88 -10.71 17.70
C ILE A 100 -33.99 -11.08 16.21
N CYS A 101 -33.48 -12.24 15.79
CA CYS A 101 -33.60 -12.69 14.40
C CYS A 101 -35.07 -12.89 13.97
N SER A 102 -35.91 -13.48 14.82
CA SER A 102 -37.34 -13.70 14.51
C SER A 102 -38.09 -12.37 14.33
N ALA A 103 -37.89 -11.41 15.25
CA ALA A 103 -38.51 -10.09 15.15
C ALA A 103 -38.03 -9.30 13.93
N VAL A 104 -36.74 -9.40 13.57
CA VAL A 104 -36.20 -8.77 12.35
C VAL A 104 -36.83 -9.36 11.09
N VAL A 105 -37.02 -10.68 11.02
CA VAL A 105 -37.66 -11.36 9.87
C VAL A 105 -39.14 -10.97 9.71
N GLU A 106 -39.90 -10.84 10.80
CA GLU A 106 -41.31 -10.41 10.76
C GLU A 106 -41.47 -8.91 10.42
N SER A 107 -40.43 -8.09 10.64
CA SER A 107 -40.48 -6.64 10.40
C SER A 107 -40.11 -6.19 8.97
N LEU A 108 -39.71 -7.10 8.08
CA LEU A 108 -39.23 -6.78 6.72
C LEU A 108 -40.38 -6.64 5.69
N PRO A 109 -40.59 -5.46 5.05
CA PRO A 109 -41.72 -5.23 4.15
C PRO A 109 -41.71 -6.02 2.83
N THR A 110 -40.60 -6.71 2.51
CA THR A 110 -40.41 -7.47 1.27
C THR A 110 -40.79 -8.96 1.38
N ALA A 111 -41.53 -9.34 2.42
CA ALA A 111 -42.13 -10.66 2.61
C ALA A 111 -43.28 -11.00 1.62
N ARG A 112 -43.08 -10.77 0.31
CA ARG A 112 -43.94 -11.31 -0.76
C ARG A 112 -43.21 -12.16 -1.80
N CYS A 113 -41.89 -12.34 -1.69
CA CYS A 113 -41.12 -13.24 -2.55
C CYS A 113 -40.33 -14.28 -1.74
N ALA A 114 -40.54 -15.55 -2.09
CA ALA A 114 -39.72 -16.73 -1.76
C ALA A 114 -39.74 -17.28 -0.30
N PRO A 115 -40.76 -18.10 0.06
CA PRO A 115 -40.72 -19.03 1.22
C PRO A 115 -39.66 -20.18 1.09
N LYS A 116 -38.62 -19.98 0.26
CA LYS A 116 -37.44 -20.84 0.12
C LYS A 116 -36.22 -20.31 0.89
N CYS A 117 -36.20 -19.03 1.27
CA CYS A 117 -35.03 -18.43 1.93
C CYS A 117 -34.87 -18.94 3.38
N GLU A 118 -35.96 -18.93 4.16
CA GLU A 118 -35.98 -19.35 5.57
C GLU A 118 -35.46 -20.77 5.79
N LYS A 119 -35.94 -21.74 4.98
CA LYS A 119 -35.48 -23.15 5.01
C LYS A 119 -33.99 -23.30 4.64
N THR A 120 -33.47 -22.41 3.79
CA THR A 120 -32.05 -22.39 3.41
C THR A 120 -31.18 -21.85 4.55
N VAL A 121 -31.64 -20.80 5.25
CA VAL A 121 -30.93 -20.21 6.40
C VAL A 121 -30.91 -21.17 7.60
N GLN A 122 -32.02 -21.83 7.92
CA GLN A 122 -32.04 -22.89 8.95
C GLN A 122 -31.10 -24.05 8.61
N ALA A 123 -31.07 -24.52 7.35
CA ALA A 123 -30.18 -25.59 6.92
C ALA A 123 -28.68 -25.20 7.03
N LEU A 124 -28.33 -23.93 6.75
CA LEU A 124 -26.98 -23.40 6.90
C LEU A 124 -26.55 -23.28 8.38
N LEU A 125 -27.45 -22.82 9.26
CA LEU A 125 -27.19 -22.73 10.70
C LEU A 125 -26.96 -24.10 11.34
N CYS A 126 -27.81 -25.09 11.03
CA CYS A 126 -27.63 -26.47 11.51
C CYS A 126 -26.30 -27.09 11.04
N ARG A 127 -25.84 -26.75 9.82
CA ARG A 127 -24.59 -27.27 9.25
C ARG A 127 -23.34 -26.70 9.91
N ASN A 128 -23.33 -25.41 10.28
CA ASN A 128 -22.15 -24.77 10.89
C ASN A 128 -22.03 -25.01 12.41
N LEU A 129 -23.12 -25.38 13.09
CA LEU A 129 -23.14 -25.62 14.55
C LEU A 129 -22.94 -27.09 14.95
N ASN A 130 -22.71 -27.99 13.98
CA ASN A 130 -22.41 -29.42 14.18
C ASN A 130 -23.40 -30.18 15.09
N VAL A 131 -24.69 -29.82 15.03
CA VAL A 131 -25.78 -30.51 15.74
C VAL A 131 -26.26 -31.70 14.91
N LYS A 132 -26.43 -32.87 15.52
CA LYS A 132 -26.87 -34.09 14.82
C LYS A 132 -28.26 -33.92 14.21
N SER A 133 -28.34 -33.98 12.87
CA SER A 133 -29.60 -33.90 12.12
C SER A 133 -30.38 -35.22 12.15
N ALA A 134 -30.95 -35.57 13.31
CA ALA A 134 -31.90 -36.68 13.45
C ALA A 134 -33.36 -36.26 13.12
N THR A 135 -33.55 -35.16 12.40
CA THR A 135 -34.85 -34.71 11.86
C THR A 135 -34.64 -33.75 10.69
N LEU A 136 -34.45 -34.29 9.47
CA LEU A 136 -35.29 -33.98 8.29
C LEU A 136 -34.79 -34.76 7.05
N LEU A 137 -35.74 -35.36 6.35
CA LEU A 137 -35.57 -36.21 5.16
C LEU A 137 -35.79 -35.40 3.87
N ASN A 138 -35.27 -35.88 2.73
CA ASN A 138 -35.58 -35.48 1.34
C ASN A 138 -35.15 -34.05 0.92
N ALA A 139 -34.45 -33.80 -0.19
CA ALA A 139 -34.52 -34.45 -1.50
C ALA A 139 -33.23 -34.25 -2.35
N ILE A 140 -33.12 -34.99 -3.47
CA ILE A 140 -31.91 -35.21 -4.29
C ILE A 140 -32.05 -34.57 -5.70
N SER A 141 -30.92 -34.50 -6.43
CA SER A 141 -30.73 -34.22 -7.88
C SER A 141 -30.59 -32.73 -8.25
N SER A 142 -29.79 -32.31 -9.24
CA SER A 142 -28.84 -32.98 -10.16
C SER A 142 -27.75 -31.95 -10.57
N ARG A 143 -26.62 -32.24 -11.25
CA ARG A 143 -26.09 -33.42 -11.98
C ARG A 143 -24.54 -33.40 -11.88
N ARG A 144 -23.83 -34.37 -12.49
CA ARG A 144 -22.35 -34.36 -12.74
C ARG A 144 -22.09 -35.00 -14.13
N ILE A 145 -20.81 -35.11 -14.56
CA ILE A 145 -20.27 -35.76 -15.79
C ILE A 145 -20.22 -34.78 -16.99
N ARG A 146 -19.12 -34.58 -17.75
CA ARG A 146 -17.86 -35.33 -18.02
C ARG A 146 -16.62 -34.45 -17.70
N LEU A 147 -15.46 -34.93 -17.20
CA LEU A 147 -14.37 -35.67 -17.88
C LEU A 147 -14.09 -35.18 -19.33
N GLN A 148 -12.90 -34.68 -19.68
CA GLN A 148 -11.56 -35.32 -19.70
C GLN A 148 -11.38 -36.29 -20.88
N ASP A 149 -11.50 -35.72 -22.07
CA ASP A 149 -10.95 -36.10 -23.38
C ASP A 149 -10.56 -34.72 -24.01
N ASP A 150 -9.43 -34.46 -24.67
CA ASP A 150 -8.39 -35.32 -25.21
C ASP A 150 -6.96 -34.85 -24.83
N ILE A 151 -6.01 -35.80 -24.78
CA ILE A 151 -4.57 -35.56 -24.91
C ILE A 151 -4.12 -36.26 -26.21
N VAL A 152 -3.08 -35.72 -26.87
CA VAL A 152 -2.36 -36.24 -28.07
C VAL A 152 -2.89 -35.79 -29.44
N THR A 153 -2.36 -34.68 -29.94
CA THR A 153 -1.66 -34.49 -31.24
C THR A 153 -1.41 -32.98 -31.43
N GLY A 154 -0.29 -32.47 -31.96
CA GLY A 154 0.90 -33.12 -32.50
C GLY A 154 1.27 -32.57 -33.88
N PHE A 155 1.91 -31.40 -33.98
CA PHE A 155 2.52 -30.93 -35.25
C PHE A 155 3.82 -30.13 -35.06
N HIS A 156 4.87 -30.61 -35.74
CA HIS A 156 6.10 -29.88 -36.03
C HIS A 156 5.85 -28.77 -37.06
N PHE A 157 6.69 -27.73 -37.07
CA PHE A 157 7.42 -27.34 -38.28
C PHE A 157 8.71 -26.59 -37.93
N SER A 158 9.75 -26.77 -38.75
CA SER A 158 11.08 -26.17 -38.63
C SER A 158 11.39 -25.35 -39.89
N GLY A 159 12.17 -24.28 -39.78
CA GLY A 159 12.53 -23.43 -40.91
C GLY A 159 13.53 -22.32 -40.56
N MET A 160 14.72 -22.43 -41.15
CA MET A 160 15.90 -21.52 -41.16
C MET A 160 15.58 -20.01 -41.23
N GLY A 161 16.44 -19.07 -40.82
CA GLY A 161 17.82 -19.15 -40.28
C GLY A 161 18.66 -17.97 -40.79
N VAL A 162 19.53 -17.36 -39.95
CA VAL A 162 20.49 -16.31 -40.37
C VAL A 162 21.82 -16.48 -39.63
N LYS A 163 22.94 -16.54 -40.36
CA LYS A 163 24.30 -16.41 -39.81
C LYS A 163 24.68 -14.93 -39.75
N GLY A 164 25.34 -14.51 -38.68
CA GLY A 164 25.90 -13.16 -38.55
C GLY A 164 26.80 -13.08 -37.33
N GLY A 165 28.09 -13.37 -37.51
CA GLY A 165 29.10 -13.20 -36.47
C GLY A 165 29.87 -11.89 -36.65
N LEU A 166 30.14 -11.18 -35.56
CA LEU A 166 31.24 -10.22 -35.51
C LEU A 166 31.90 -10.28 -34.12
N HIS A 167 33.23 -10.38 -34.12
CA HIS A 167 34.06 -10.52 -32.93
C HIS A 167 34.05 -9.23 -32.08
N THR A 168 33.41 -9.26 -30.92
CA THR A 168 33.63 -8.26 -29.83
C THR A 168 33.83 -8.90 -28.45
N THR A 169 33.68 -10.22 -28.34
CA THR A 169 33.78 -10.95 -27.07
C THR A 169 35.21 -11.09 -26.55
N GLY A 170 36.19 -11.34 -27.44
CA GLY A 170 37.56 -11.70 -27.04
C GLY A 170 38.24 -10.73 -26.07
N ALA A 171 38.18 -9.43 -26.35
CA ALA A 171 38.82 -8.40 -25.51
C ALA A 171 38.21 -8.31 -24.11
N LYS A 172 36.90 -8.54 -23.96
CA LYS A 172 36.21 -8.43 -22.66
C LYS A 172 36.43 -9.65 -21.76
N TRP A 173 36.68 -10.82 -22.34
CA TRP A 173 37.11 -12.02 -21.59
C TRP A 173 38.55 -11.89 -21.09
N PHE A 174 39.47 -11.40 -21.92
CA PHE A 174 40.90 -11.25 -21.57
C PHE A 174 41.12 -10.28 -20.39
N MET A 175 40.28 -9.25 -20.25
CA MET A 175 40.35 -8.29 -19.14
C MET A 175 39.86 -8.87 -17.80
N ILE A 176 38.86 -9.76 -17.82
CA ILE A 176 38.38 -10.45 -16.61
C ILE A 176 39.44 -11.46 -16.10
N GLU A 177 40.30 -11.97 -16.99
CA GLU A 177 41.38 -12.89 -16.61
C GLU A 177 42.46 -12.21 -15.75
N SER A 178 42.63 -10.89 -15.89
CA SER A 178 43.41 -10.04 -14.97
C SER A 178 42.66 -9.80 -13.65
N GLN A 179 41.39 -9.37 -13.72
CA GLN A 179 40.59 -9.08 -12.53
C GLN A 179 39.96 -10.36 -11.94
N ARG A 180 40.67 -11.00 -11.00
CA ARG A 180 40.31 -12.27 -10.33
C ARG A 180 38.94 -12.33 -9.61
N HIS A 181 38.12 -11.29 -9.65
CA HIS A 181 36.79 -11.24 -9.03
C HIS A 181 35.77 -10.47 -9.87
N SER A 182 34.48 -10.84 -9.77
CA SER A 182 33.40 -10.22 -10.55
C SER A 182 32.82 -8.93 -9.96
N TYR A 183 33.39 -8.39 -8.86
CA TYR A 183 32.94 -7.14 -8.24
C TYR A 183 33.45 -5.90 -8.99
N HIS A 184 32.63 -4.85 -9.01
CA HIS A 184 32.99 -3.54 -9.55
C HIS A 184 33.93 -2.81 -8.59
N LEU A 185 35.09 -2.38 -9.08
CA LEU A 185 35.94 -1.41 -8.41
C LEU A 185 35.63 -0.07 -9.06
N VAL A 186 35.02 0.84 -8.30
CA VAL A 186 34.58 2.15 -8.81
C VAL A 186 35.76 3.13 -8.77
N ASP A 187 35.94 3.89 -9.85
CA ASP A 187 36.96 4.94 -9.90
C ASP A 187 36.65 6.09 -8.91
N PRO A 188 37.66 6.85 -8.46
CA PRO A 188 37.45 8.00 -7.58
C PRO A 188 36.52 9.05 -8.20
N SER A 189 35.41 9.36 -7.52
CA SER A 189 34.43 10.36 -7.96
C SER A 189 34.25 11.49 -6.94
N PRO A 190 33.97 12.73 -7.38
CA PRO A 190 33.79 13.88 -6.50
C PRO A 190 32.37 13.96 -5.89
N TRP A 191 31.45 13.10 -6.33
CA TRP A 191 30.03 13.18 -5.95
C TRP A 191 29.74 13.00 -4.45
N PRO A 192 30.45 12.13 -3.69
CA PRO A 192 30.27 12.04 -2.24
C PRO A 192 30.57 13.35 -1.50
N ILE A 193 31.68 14.03 -1.83
CA ILE A 193 32.05 15.31 -1.20
C ILE A 193 31.19 16.48 -1.71
N SER A 194 30.82 16.48 -2.99
CA SER A 194 29.85 17.44 -3.52
C SER A 194 28.49 17.31 -2.81
N GLY A 195 28.03 16.07 -2.59
CA GLY A 195 26.76 15.79 -1.91
C GLY A 195 26.79 16.21 -0.44
N SER A 196 27.88 15.96 0.28
CA SER A 196 28.02 16.38 1.68
C SER A 196 28.06 17.91 1.84
N LEU A 197 28.72 18.63 0.92
CA LEU A 197 28.72 20.10 0.89
C LEU A 197 27.33 20.67 0.55
N GLY A 198 26.60 20.06 -0.39
CA GLY A 198 25.22 20.42 -0.69
C GLY A 198 24.27 20.20 0.49
N ALA A 199 24.43 19.08 1.21
CA ALA A 199 23.67 18.78 2.42
C ALA A 199 23.95 19.82 3.52
N LEU A 200 25.22 20.12 3.77
CA LEU A 200 25.62 21.15 4.73
C LEU A 200 25.03 22.53 4.37
N ALA A 201 25.13 22.95 3.12
CA ALA A 201 24.56 24.22 2.65
C ALA A 201 23.03 24.26 2.81
N THR A 202 22.34 23.15 2.52
CA THR A 202 20.89 23.02 2.70
C THR A 202 20.50 23.10 4.18
N THR A 203 21.21 22.40 5.08
CA THR A 203 20.93 22.44 6.52
C THR A 203 21.20 23.82 7.12
N VAL A 204 22.35 24.44 6.83
CA VAL A 204 22.70 25.78 7.33
C VAL A 204 21.75 26.83 6.77
N GLY A 205 21.46 26.80 5.46
CA GLY A 205 20.49 27.67 4.82
C GLY A 205 19.08 27.51 5.39
N GLY A 206 18.66 26.27 5.67
CA GLY A 206 17.38 25.97 6.31
C GLY A 206 17.25 26.56 7.72
N VAL A 207 18.27 26.37 8.56
CA VAL A 207 18.33 26.97 9.91
C VAL A 207 18.31 28.50 9.81
N MET A 208 19.11 29.09 8.92
CA MET A 208 19.13 30.54 8.70
C MET A 208 17.77 31.08 8.23
N TYR A 209 17.10 30.37 7.33
CA TYR A 209 15.77 30.72 6.83
C TYR A 209 14.71 30.68 7.94
N MET A 210 14.67 29.61 8.75
CA MET A 210 13.74 29.46 9.88
C MET A 210 13.90 30.53 10.96
N HIS A 211 15.11 31.09 11.12
CA HIS A 211 15.41 32.13 12.10
C HIS A 211 15.52 33.55 11.49
N SER A 212 15.01 33.74 10.27
CA SER A 212 14.97 35.05 9.58
C SER A 212 16.32 35.75 9.37
N PHE A 213 17.42 34.98 9.27
CA PHE A 213 18.74 35.55 8.95
C PHE A 213 18.84 35.98 7.48
N GLN A 214 19.55 37.09 7.24
CA GLN A 214 19.84 37.57 5.89
C GLN A 214 20.56 36.49 5.06
N GLY A 215 20.14 36.31 3.81
CA GLY A 215 20.70 35.30 2.90
C GLY A 215 20.24 33.86 3.15
N GLY A 216 19.47 33.57 4.20
CA GLY A 216 19.04 32.20 4.53
C GLY A 216 18.28 31.50 3.40
N ALA A 217 17.28 32.17 2.82
CA ALA A 217 16.52 31.65 1.67
C ALA A 217 17.41 31.37 0.44
N THR A 218 18.40 32.24 0.19
CA THR A 218 19.35 32.09 -0.92
C THR A 218 20.25 30.89 -0.71
N LEU A 219 20.82 30.73 0.48
CA LEU A 219 21.69 29.60 0.82
C LEU A 219 20.93 28.28 0.80
N LEU A 220 19.71 28.24 1.33
CA LEU A 220 18.82 27.08 1.27
C LEU A 220 18.55 26.66 -0.18
N SER A 221 18.14 27.62 -1.02
CA SER A 221 17.82 27.37 -2.44
C SER A 221 19.04 26.89 -3.22
N LEU A 222 20.21 27.52 -3.00
CA LEU A 222 21.46 27.15 -3.65
C LEU A 222 21.92 25.76 -3.20
N GLY A 223 21.84 25.45 -1.90
CA GLY A 223 22.13 24.11 -1.37
C GLY A 223 21.25 23.01 -1.97
N LEU A 224 19.94 23.27 -2.07
CA LEU A 224 18.99 22.35 -2.71
C LEU A 224 19.29 22.14 -4.19
N ILE A 225 19.60 23.20 -4.95
CA ILE A 225 20.00 23.10 -6.36
C ILE A 225 21.32 22.30 -6.49
N PHE A 226 22.28 22.51 -5.59
CA PHE A 226 23.57 21.81 -5.60
C PHE A 226 23.44 20.31 -5.26
N LEU A 227 22.53 19.96 -4.34
CA LEU A 227 22.12 18.59 -4.07
C LEU A 227 21.46 17.94 -5.29
N LEU A 228 20.46 18.59 -5.89
CA LEU A 228 19.76 18.09 -7.08
C LEU A 228 20.73 17.88 -8.25
N TYR A 229 21.65 18.82 -8.47
CA TYR A 229 22.71 18.70 -9.47
C TYR A 229 23.64 17.52 -9.17
N THR A 230 24.12 17.38 -7.93
CA THR A 230 24.99 16.26 -7.54
C THR A 230 24.29 14.92 -7.75
N MET A 231 23.02 14.79 -7.34
CA MET A 231 22.24 13.57 -7.57
C MET A 231 22.07 13.27 -9.07
N PHE A 232 21.74 14.26 -9.89
CA PHE A 232 21.62 14.08 -11.34
C PHE A 232 22.92 13.57 -11.98
N VAL A 233 24.06 14.20 -11.66
CA VAL A 233 25.35 13.83 -12.24
C VAL A 233 25.86 12.48 -11.72
N TRP A 234 25.65 12.17 -10.44
CA TRP A 234 25.99 10.86 -9.88
C TRP A 234 25.16 9.74 -10.52
N TRP A 235 23.85 9.94 -10.69
CA TRP A 235 23.01 8.97 -11.40
C TRP A 235 23.40 8.81 -12.87
N ARG A 236 23.80 9.89 -13.57
CA ARG A 236 24.35 9.82 -14.93
C ARG A 236 25.57 8.90 -15.00
N ASP A 237 26.47 8.99 -14.02
CA ASP A 237 27.71 8.20 -14.01
C ASP A 237 27.43 6.71 -13.71
N VAL A 238 26.57 6.42 -12.74
CA VAL A 238 26.07 5.04 -12.50
C VAL A 238 25.38 4.46 -13.74
N LEU A 239 24.65 5.28 -14.51
CA LEU A 239 24.04 4.85 -15.78
C LEU A 239 25.09 4.55 -16.86
N ARG A 240 26.16 5.34 -16.95
CA ARG A 240 27.31 5.12 -17.86
C ARG A 240 28.06 3.84 -17.50
N GLU A 241 28.48 3.69 -16.25
CA GLU A 241 29.20 2.51 -15.73
C GLU A 241 28.42 1.21 -15.98
N SER A 242 27.10 1.25 -15.76
CA SER A 242 26.22 0.09 -15.88
C SER A 242 25.80 -0.25 -17.31
N THR A 243 25.64 0.75 -18.18
CA THR A 243 25.03 0.57 -19.51
C THR A 243 26.07 0.60 -20.64
N LEU A 244 27.07 1.49 -20.57
CA LEU A 244 28.04 1.72 -21.65
C LEU A 244 29.32 0.91 -21.42
N GLU A 245 29.88 1.01 -20.21
CA GLU A 245 31.10 0.28 -19.83
C GLU A 245 30.77 -1.16 -19.42
N GLY A 246 29.62 -1.36 -18.75
CA GLY A 246 29.04 -2.66 -18.47
C GLY A 246 29.68 -3.37 -17.29
N HIS A 247 30.09 -2.62 -16.26
CA HIS A 247 30.69 -3.14 -15.02
C HIS A 247 29.68 -3.90 -14.13
N HIS A 248 28.38 -3.79 -14.41
CA HIS A 248 27.30 -4.45 -13.66
C HIS A 248 27.21 -5.96 -14.00
N THR A 249 28.14 -6.75 -13.48
CA THR A 249 28.10 -8.22 -13.52
C THR A 249 26.89 -8.78 -12.75
N LYS A 250 26.60 -10.08 -12.85
CA LYS A 250 25.50 -10.71 -12.10
C LYS A 250 25.71 -10.67 -10.58
N ALA A 251 26.96 -10.69 -10.10
CA ALA A 251 27.28 -10.49 -8.69
C ALA A 251 27.01 -9.04 -8.26
N VAL A 252 27.47 -8.07 -9.06
CA VAL A 252 27.25 -6.64 -8.79
C VAL A 252 25.75 -6.30 -8.79
N GLN A 253 24.96 -6.81 -9.74
CA GLN A 253 23.51 -6.60 -9.83
C GLN A 253 22.73 -7.02 -8.57
N LEU A 254 23.26 -7.93 -7.76
CA LEU A 254 22.63 -8.36 -6.51
C LEU A 254 22.75 -7.29 -5.40
N GLY A 255 23.83 -6.49 -5.41
CA GLY A 255 24.08 -5.43 -4.45
C GLY A 255 22.99 -4.34 -4.46
N PRO A 256 22.74 -3.64 -5.58
CA PRO A 256 21.68 -2.64 -5.70
C PRO A 256 20.29 -3.18 -5.35
N ARG A 257 20.00 -4.47 -5.62
CA ARG A 257 18.73 -5.08 -5.22
C ARG A 257 18.58 -5.15 -3.70
N TYR A 258 19.58 -5.65 -2.99
CA TYR A 258 19.58 -5.61 -1.52
C TYR A 258 19.56 -4.18 -0.99
N GLY A 259 20.31 -3.26 -1.60
CA GLY A 259 20.31 -1.84 -1.26
C GLY A 259 18.92 -1.20 -1.38
N SER A 260 18.21 -1.41 -2.49
CA SER A 260 16.85 -0.93 -2.69
C SER A 260 15.85 -1.53 -1.70
N ILE A 261 15.96 -2.82 -1.37
CA ILE A 261 15.09 -3.45 -0.36
C ILE A 261 15.36 -2.86 1.03
N LEU A 262 16.62 -2.71 1.43
CA LEU A 262 16.99 -2.12 2.73
C LEU A 262 16.57 -0.65 2.84
N PHE A 263 16.69 0.12 1.75
CA PHE A 263 16.18 1.49 1.66
C PHE A 263 14.66 1.54 1.79
N ILE A 264 13.90 0.71 1.05
CA ILE A 264 12.43 0.66 1.22
C ILE A 264 12.06 0.29 2.66
N VAL A 265 12.80 -0.61 3.31
CA VAL A 265 12.57 -0.94 4.73
C VAL A 265 12.83 0.25 5.65
N SER A 266 13.84 1.11 5.40
CA SER A 266 14.01 2.35 6.19
C SER A 266 12.86 3.33 5.98
N GLU A 267 12.37 3.48 4.74
CA GLU A 267 11.26 4.39 4.45
C GLU A 267 9.94 3.92 5.09
N VAL A 268 9.70 2.61 5.17
CA VAL A 268 8.56 2.06 5.93
C VAL A 268 8.67 2.38 7.43
N MET A 269 9.88 2.35 8.02
CA MET A 269 10.06 2.74 9.43
C MET A 269 9.90 4.26 9.65
N PHE A 270 10.37 5.07 8.70
CA PHE A 270 10.19 6.52 8.72
C PHE A 270 8.69 6.89 8.68
N LEU A 271 7.93 6.30 7.76
CA LEU A 271 6.49 6.54 7.66
C LEU A 271 5.69 5.96 8.84
N PHE A 272 6.15 4.87 9.45
CA PHE A 272 5.57 4.34 10.67
C PHE A 272 5.61 5.34 11.83
N ALA A 273 6.65 6.19 11.93
CA ALA A 273 6.73 7.19 12.99
C ALA A 273 5.56 8.20 12.93
N PHE A 274 5.14 8.61 11.73
CA PHE A 274 3.95 9.48 11.56
C PHE A 274 2.64 8.74 11.84
N PHE A 275 2.53 7.47 11.42
CA PHE A 275 1.38 6.63 11.77
C PHE A 275 1.25 6.43 13.28
N TRP A 276 2.37 6.21 13.97
CA TRP A 276 2.43 6.11 15.44
C TRP A 276 2.01 7.43 16.09
N ALA A 277 2.55 8.57 15.64
CA ALA A 277 2.19 9.88 16.17
C ALA A 277 0.68 10.15 16.04
N SER A 278 0.12 9.92 14.85
CA SER A 278 -1.33 10.05 14.61
C SER A 278 -2.14 9.11 15.50
N SER A 279 -1.77 7.83 15.60
CA SER A 279 -2.47 6.83 16.43
C SER A 279 -2.42 7.16 17.91
N HIS A 280 -1.26 7.61 18.42
CA HIS A 280 -1.09 7.99 19.82
C HIS A 280 -1.98 9.18 20.20
N SER A 281 -2.01 10.22 19.36
CA SER A 281 -2.82 11.43 19.59
C SER A 281 -4.33 11.21 19.48
N SER A 282 -4.78 10.21 18.72
CA SER A 282 -6.19 9.95 18.42
C SER A 282 -6.84 8.88 19.30
N LEU A 283 -6.08 7.87 19.73
CA LEU A 283 -6.59 6.80 20.61
C LEU A 283 -6.85 7.28 22.04
N ALA A 284 -6.06 8.25 22.53
CA ALA A 284 -6.23 8.89 23.83
C ALA A 284 -6.11 10.43 23.68
N PRO A 285 -7.15 11.10 23.14
CA PRO A 285 -7.15 12.55 22.94
C PRO A 285 -6.96 13.28 24.27
N THR A 286 -6.11 14.32 24.29
CA THR A 286 -5.86 15.10 25.51
C THR A 286 -7.08 15.92 25.91
N VAL A 287 -7.13 16.30 27.20
CA VAL A 287 -8.20 17.17 27.74
C VAL A 287 -8.24 18.53 27.03
N GLU A 288 -7.10 19.02 26.53
CA GLU A 288 -6.96 20.29 25.81
C GLU A 288 -7.72 20.31 24.47
N ILE A 289 -7.80 19.18 23.77
CA ILE A 289 -8.62 19.01 22.57
C ILE A 289 -10.06 18.54 22.88
N GLY A 290 -10.43 18.53 24.17
CA GLY A 290 -11.77 18.19 24.64
C GLY A 290 -12.02 16.69 24.82
N GLY A 291 -10.98 15.85 24.89
CA GLY A 291 -11.11 14.40 25.14
C GLY A 291 -11.72 13.58 24.00
N ILE A 292 -11.99 14.21 22.85
CA ILE A 292 -12.58 13.57 21.66
C ILE A 292 -11.65 13.68 20.46
N TRP A 293 -11.86 12.78 19.49
CA TRP A 293 -11.24 12.85 18.17
C TRP A 293 -12.34 12.81 17.10
N PRO A 294 -12.22 13.56 16.00
CA PRO A 294 -11.29 14.68 15.80
C PRO A 294 -11.60 15.88 16.73
N PRO A 295 -10.66 16.81 16.95
CA PRO A 295 -10.86 17.96 17.84
C PRO A 295 -12.05 18.85 17.42
N LYS A 296 -12.78 19.39 18.40
CA LYS A 296 -13.93 20.29 18.12
C LYS A 296 -13.49 21.52 17.30
N GLY A 297 -14.26 21.82 16.25
CA GLY A 297 -14.02 22.97 15.37
C GLY A 297 -13.09 22.68 14.18
N ILE A 298 -12.44 21.52 14.12
CA ILE A 298 -11.66 21.10 12.94
C ILE A 298 -12.61 20.61 11.85
N GLY A 299 -12.47 21.20 10.65
CA GLY A 299 -13.08 20.66 9.44
C GLY A 299 -12.36 19.38 9.00
N VAL A 300 -13.10 18.29 8.87
CA VAL A 300 -12.62 16.99 8.39
C VAL A 300 -13.01 16.82 6.93
N LEU A 301 -12.08 16.36 6.09
CA LEU A 301 -12.35 16.03 4.69
C LEU A 301 -13.25 14.79 4.60
N ASP A 302 -14.31 14.82 3.78
CA ASP A 302 -15.14 13.62 3.57
C ASP A 302 -14.31 12.54 2.83
N PRO A 303 -14.09 11.35 3.42
CA PRO A 303 -13.29 10.29 2.81
C PRO A 303 -13.84 9.78 1.48
N TRP A 304 -15.13 10.02 1.19
CA TRP A 304 -15.85 9.51 0.03
C TRP A 304 -15.75 10.41 -1.21
N GLU A 305 -15.11 11.59 -1.10
CA GLU A 305 -14.93 12.55 -2.21
C GLU A 305 -13.55 12.39 -2.88
N ILE A 306 -12.68 13.42 -2.84
CA ILE A 306 -11.34 13.41 -3.43
C ILE A 306 -10.46 12.25 -2.89
N PRO A 307 -10.46 11.91 -1.57
CA PRO A 307 -9.66 10.81 -1.07
C PRO A 307 -10.06 9.45 -1.68
N LEU A 308 -11.36 9.19 -1.82
CA LEU A 308 -11.87 7.99 -2.50
C LEU A 308 -11.52 8.00 -3.99
N LEU A 309 -11.65 9.14 -4.69
CA LEU A 309 -11.30 9.23 -6.11
C LEU A 309 -9.81 9.00 -6.37
N ASN A 310 -8.94 9.43 -5.46
CA ASN A 310 -7.50 9.19 -5.56
C ASN A 310 -7.12 7.72 -5.25
N THR A 311 -7.92 7.03 -4.45
CA THR A 311 -7.66 5.65 -3.98
C THR A 311 -7.59 4.58 -5.08
N PRO A 312 -8.42 4.55 -6.15
CA PRO A 312 -8.25 3.59 -7.25
C PRO A 312 -7.23 4.04 -8.31
N ILE A 313 -6.92 5.34 -8.42
CA ILE A 313 -5.97 5.86 -9.43
C ILE A 313 -4.57 5.30 -9.18
N LEU A 314 -4.13 5.31 -7.92
CA LEU A 314 -2.78 4.91 -7.56
C LEU A 314 -2.54 3.39 -7.75
N PRO A 315 -3.38 2.45 -7.25
CA PRO A 315 -3.27 1.02 -7.60
C PRO A 315 -3.46 0.70 -9.08
N SER A 316 -4.24 1.51 -9.82
CA SER A 316 -4.32 1.38 -11.29
C SER A 316 -2.99 1.69 -11.95
N SER A 317 -2.20 2.60 -11.37
CA SER A 317 -0.83 2.87 -11.83
C SER A 317 0.14 1.74 -11.47
N GLY A 318 0.04 1.10 -10.30
CA GLY A 318 0.79 -0.12 -9.97
C GLY A 318 0.50 -1.30 -10.92
N ALA A 319 -0.76 -1.44 -11.35
CA ALA A 319 -1.12 -2.41 -12.41
C ALA A 319 -0.47 -2.05 -13.76
N ALA A 320 -0.34 -0.76 -14.09
CA ALA A 320 0.37 -0.30 -15.29
C ALA A 320 1.89 -0.50 -15.20
N VAL A 321 2.52 -0.33 -14.02
CA VAL A 321 3.93 -0.72 -13.78
C VAL A 321 4.12 -2.22 -13.99
N THR A 322 3.23 -3.04 -13.44
CA THR A 322 3.26 -4.50 -13.62
C THR A 322 3.15 -4.89 -15.10
N TRP A 323 2.28 -4.22 -15.85
CA TRP A 323 2.19 -4.37 -17.31
C TRP A 323 3.50 -3.96 -18.01
N ALA A 324 4.13 -2.86 -17.61
CA ALA A 324 5.43 -2.44 -18.12
C ALA A 324 6.51 -3.51 -17.87
N HIS A 325 6.57 -4.06 -16.66
CA HIS A 325 7.53 -5.11 -16.32
C HIS A 325 7.36 -6.35 -17.23
N HIS A 326 6.13 -6.83 -17.40
CA HIS A 326 5.85 -7.93 -18.32
C HIS A 326 6.22 -7.61 -19.77
N ALA A 327 6.02 -6.38 -20.23
CA ALA A 327 6.43 -5.95 -21.56
C ALA A 327 7.97 -5.95 -21.71
N ILE A 328 8.73 -5.56 -20.69
CA ILE A 328 10.20 -5.65 -20.68
C ILE A 328 10.66 -7.12 -20.74
N LEU A 329 10.12 -7.99 -19.89
CA LEU A 329 10.47 -9.42 -19.86
C LEU A 329 10.12 -10.12 -21.19
N ALA A 330 8.97 -9.79 -21.79
CA ALA A 330 8.60 -10.26 -23.12
C ALA A 330 9.44 -9.64 -24.25
N GLY A 331 10.11 -8.51 -24.02
CA GLY A 331 10.80 -7.70 -25.04
C GLY A 331 9.85 -7.04 -26.02
N LYS A 332 8.69 -6.61 -25.55
CA LYS A 332 7.76 -5.77 -26.29
C LYS A 332 8.05 -4.31 -25.90
N GLU A 333 9.24 -3.83 -26.23
CA GLU A 333 9.81 -2.53 -25.79
C GLU A 333 8.83 -1.37 -25.99
N LYS A 334 8.18 -1.26 -27.16
CA LYS A 334 7.14 -0.23 -27.40
C LYS A 334 5.97 -0.30 -26.41
N ARG A 335 5.53 -1.50 -26.02
CA ARG A 335 4.48 -1.67 -25.01
C ARG A 335 4.98 -1.30 -23.60
N ALA A 336 6.25 -1.54 -23.29
CA ALA A 336 6.83 -1.11 -22.02
C ALA A 336 6.86 0.43 -21.90
N VAL A 337 7.21 1.14 -22.98
CA VAL A 337 7.11 2.61 -23.03
C VAL A 337 5.66 3.08 -22.84
N TYR A 338 4.69 2.52 -23.56
CA TYR A 338 3.27 2.90 -23.39
C TYR A 338 2.74 2.66 -21.98
N ALA A 339 3.12 1.54 -21.36
CA ALA A 339 2.74 1.21 -19.98
C ALA A 339 3.38 2.17 -18.95
N LEU A 340 4.65 2.54 -19.14
CA LEU A 340 5.33 3.54 -18.31
C LEU A 340 4.73 4.94 -18.47
N VAL A 341 4.39 5.35 -19.69
CA VAL A 341 3.68 6.63 -19.93
C VAL A 341 2.32 6.63 -19.24
N ALA A 342 1.52 5.56 -19.39
CA ALA A 342 0.23 5.45 -18.70
C ALA A 342 0.36 5.51 -17.17
N THR A 343 1.40 4.87 -16.61
CA THR A 343 1.72 4.95 -15.17
C THR A 343 2.00 6.38 -14.75
N VAL A 344 2.92 7.07 -15.44
CA VAL A 344 3.31 8.45 -15.13
C VAL A 344 2.12 9.41 -15.28
N SER A 345 1.26 9.21 -16.27
CA SER A 345 0.03 10.01 -16.40
C SER A 345 -0.91 9.83 -15.19
N LEU A 346 -1.13 8.60 -14.73
CA LEU A 346 -1.95 8.34 -13.54
C LEU A 346 -1.32 8.92 -12.27
N ALA A 347 0.00 8.83 -12.13
CA ALA A 347 0.77 9.41 -11.02
C ALA A 347 0.65 10.94 -10.95
N LEU A 348 0.75 11.62 -12.10
CA LEU A 348 0.58 13.07 -12.19
C LEU A 348 -0.86 13.50 -11.88
N VAL A 349 -1.86 12.74 -12.34
CA VAL A 349 -3.27 12.97 -12.00
C VAL A 349 -3.51 12.80 -10.49
N SER A 350 -2.95 11.75 -9.88
CA SER A 350 -3.02 11.51 -8.43
C SER A 350 -2.39 12.65 -7.62
N THR A 351 -1.22 13.14 -8.06
CA THR A 351 -0.53 14.29 -7.45
C THR A 351 -1.35 15.58 -7.61
N GLY A 352 -1.98 15.79 -8.76
CA GLY A 352 -2.88 16.92 -9.01
C GLY A 352 -4.11 16.93 -8.10
N PHE A 353 -4.75 15.77 -7.90
CA PHE A 353 -5.84 15.64 -6.94
C PHE A 353 -5.39 15.89 -5.50
N GLN A 354 -4.22 15.41 -5.09
CA GLN A 354 -3.68 15.68 -3.74
C GLN A 354 -3.37 17.17 -3.54
N GLY A 355 -2.89 17.88 -4.57
CA GLY A 355 -2.70 19.33 -4.53
C GLY A 355 -4.03 20.11 -4.46
N MET A 356 -5.06 19.66 -5.18
CA MET A 356 -6.42 20.22 -5.08
C MET A 356 -7.00 20.02 -3.68
N GLU A 357 -6.84 18.84 -3.10
CA GLU A 357 -7.27 18.51 -1.74
C GLU A 357 -6.61 19.45 -0.70
N TYR A 358 -5.30 19.71 -0.80
CA TYR A 358 -4.60 20.64 0.10
C TYR A 358 -5.04 22.10 -0.09
N TYR A 359 -5.37 22.52 -1.31
CA TYR A 359 -5.85 23.88 -1.56
C TYR A 359 -7.30 24.10 -1.05
N GLN A 360 -8.10 23.03 -1.03
CA GLN A 360 -9.49 23.05 -0.57
C GLN A 360 -9.66 22.59 0.89
N ALA A 361 -8.57 22.23 1.58
CA ALA A 361 -8.61 21.71 2.93
C ALA A 361 -9.21 22.74 3.90
N PRO A 362 -10.24 22.38 4.69
CA PRO A 362 -10.85 23.29 5.66
C PRO A 362 -10.01 23.48 6.93
N SER A 363 -8.91 22.72 7.07
CA SER A 363 -7.95 22.83 8.17
C SER A 363 -6.52 23.01 7.64
N THR A 364 -5.66 23.64 8.44
CA THR A 364 -4.24 23.89 8.15
C THR A 364 -3.31 23.05 9.03
N ILE A 365 -2.01 23.01 8.69
CA ILE A 365 -0.98 22.33 9.48
C ILE A 365 -0.84 22.89 10.91
N SER A 366 -1.25 24.14 11.14
CA SER A 366 -1.14 24.87 12.41
C SER A 366 -2.37 24.80 13.32
N ASP A 367 -3.48 24.20 12.89
CA ASP A 367 -4.74 24.30 13.65
C ASP A 367 -4.76 23.47 14.93
N SER A 368 -4.31 22.21 14.84
CA SER A 368 -4.27 21.27 15.96
C SER A 368 -3.40 20.06 15.61
N ILE A 369 -3.19 19.16 16.58
CA ILE A 369 -2.50 17.89 16.37
C ILE A 369 -3.13 17.02 15.26
N TYR A 370 -4.43 17.15 14.97
CA TYR A 370 -5.06 16.54 13.79
C TYR A 370 -4.43 17.10 12.51
N GLY A 371 -4.41 18.43 12.33
CA GLY A 371 -3.85 19.08 11.16
C GLY A 371 -2.36 18.78 11.00
N SER A 372 -1.57 18.88 12.08
CA SER A 372 -0.14 18.60 12.03
C SER A 372 0.17 17.15 11.67
N THR A 373 -0.54 16.16 12.24
CA THR A 373 -0.31 14.74 11.90
C THR A 373 -0.86 14.37 10.52
N PHE A 374 -1.98 14.96 10.10
CA PHE A 374 -2.53 14.84 8.76
C PHE A 374 -1.51 15.31 7.71
N PHE A 375 -1.14 16.60 7.71
CA PHE A 375 -0.31 17.21 6.66
C PHE A 375 1.11 16.67 6.63
N LEU A 376 1.69 16.24 7.75
CA LEU A 376 2.99 15.56 7.74
C LEU A 376 2.89 14.16 7.11
N ALA A 377 1.91 13.34 7.51
CA ALA A 377 1.78 11.98 6.99
C ALA A 377 1.43 11.96 5.49
N THR A 378 0.45 12.77 5.07
CA THR A 378 0.06 12.88 3.66
C THR A 378 1.11 13.64 2.85
N GLY A 379 1.77 14.64 3.43
CA GLY A 379 2.83 15.43 2.80
C GLY A 379 4.08 14.62 2.46
N PHE A 380 4.62 13.86 3.42
CA PHE A 380 5.75 12.97 3.15
C PHE A 380 5.37 11.85 2.16
N HIS A 381 4.18 11.27 2.27
CA HIS A 381 3.71 10.33 1.26
C HIS A 381 3.65 10.96 -0.14
N GLY A 382 3.10 12.17 -0.29
CA GLY A 382 3.09 12.90 -1.56
C GLY A 382 4.48 13.23 -2.11
N PHE A 383 5.44 13.53 -1.23
CA PHE A 383 6.85 13.67 -1.61
C PHE A 383 7.45 12.35 -2.16
N HIS A 384 7.14 11.21 -1.54
CA HIS A 384 7.52 9.90 -2.08
C HIS A 384 6.84 9.58 -3.42
N VAL A 385 5.57 9.97 -3.63
CA VAL A 385 4.88 9.87 -4.94
C VAL A 385 5.65 10.67 -6.01
N ILE A 386 6.08 11.89 -5.70
CA ILE A 386 6.85 12.74 -6.64
C ILE A 386 8.20 12.09 -6.97
N ILE A 387 8.95 11.60 -5.98
CA ILE A 387 10.22 10.88 -6.20
C ILE A 387 10.00 9.64 -7.07
N GLY A 388 8.99 8.82 -6.76
CA GLY A 388 8.65 7.62 -7.52
C GLY A 388 8.28 7.95 -8.97
N THR A 389 7.54 9.04 -9.17
CA THR A 389 7.13 9.51 -10.51
C THR A 389 8.35 9.93 -11.32
N LEU A 390 9.28 10.69 -10.73
CA LEU A 390 10.54 11.06 -11.37
C LEU A 390 11.40 9.83 -11.70
N PHE A 391 11.46 8.84 -10.81
CA PHE A 391 12.21 7.60 -11.03
C PHE A 391 11.61 6.77 -12.18
N LEU A 392 10.28 6.69 -12.27
CA LEU A 392 9.56 6.07 -13.39
C LEU A 392 9.74 6.85 -14.70
N ILE A 393 9.76 8.19 -14.68
CA ILE A 393 10.08 9.01 -15.86
C ILE A 393 11.49 8.69 -16.39
N VAL A 394 12.49 8.61 -15.51
CA VAL A 394 13.87 8.22 -15.88
C VAL A 394 13.89 6.79 -16.45
N CYS A 395 13.12 5.86 -15.88
CA CYS A 395 13.00 4.51 -16.43
C CYS A 395 12.29 4.49 -17.80
N GLY A 396 11.28 5.32 -18.02
CA GLY A 396 10.58 5.51 -19.30
C GLY A 396 11.50 6.04 -20.39
N ILE A 397 12.27 7.09 -20.09
CA ILE A 397 13.30 7.64 -20.98
C ILE A 397 14.34 6.58 -21.32
N ARG A 398 14.85 5.84 -20.33
CA ARG A 398 15.81 4.74 -20.54
C ARG A 398 15.24 3.59 -21.37
N GLN A 399 13.96 3.25 -21.20
CA GLN A 399 13.31 2.22 -22.01
C GLN A 399 13.11 2.69 -23.46
N TYR A 400 12.77 3.96 -23.67
CA TYR A 400 12.66 4.56 -25.00
C TYR A 400 14.02 4.60 -25.73
N LEU A 401 15.11 4.90 -25.00
CA LEU A 401 16.48 4.87 -25.52
C LEU A 401 17.09 3.45 -25.62
N GLY A 402 16.36 2.39 -25.28
CA GLY A 402 16.83 1.01 -25.37
C GLY A 402 17.88 0.59 -24.33
N HIS A 403 18.07 1.36 -23.25
CA HIS A 403 19.04 1.06 -22.19
C HIS A 403 18.62 -0.12 -21.28
N LEU A 404 17.36 -0.54 -21.33
CA LEU A 404 16.81 -1.66 -20.54
C LEU A 404 16.65 -2.90 -21.42
N THR A 405 17.07 -4.07 -20.92
CA THR A 405 17.00 -5.33 -21.68
C THR A 405 16.27 -6.42 -20.90
N LYS A 406 15.73 -7.44 -21.58
CA LYS A 406 15.07 -8.63 -20.97
C LYS A 406 15.83 -9.27 -19.79
N LYS A 407 17.16 -9.17 -19.76
CA LYS A 407 18.04 -9.84 -18.78
C LYS A 407 18.74 -8.87 -17.82
N HIS A 408 18.61 -7.57 -18.03
CA HIS A 408 19.27 -6.52 -17.25
C HIS A 408 18.41 -5.24 -17.25
N HIS A 409 17.67 -5.04 -16.16
CA HIS A 409 16.79 -3.89 -15.94
C HIS A 409 16.63 -3.57 -14.44
N VAL A 410 17.68 -3.76 -13.64
CA VAL A 410 17.65 -3.59 -12.16
C VAL A 410 17.15 -2.20 -11.72
N GLY A 411 17.45 -1.14 -12.48
CA GLY A 411 16.93 0.20 -12.18
C GLY A 411 15.40 0.33 -12.34
N PHE A 412 14.81 -0.45 -13.26
CA PHE A 412 13.35 -0.54 -13.38
C PHE A 412 12.76 -1.43 -12.27
N GLU A 413 13.41 -2.55 -11.92
CA GLU A 413 12.99 -3.39 -10.76
C GLU A 413 12.92 -2.53 -9.49
N ALA A 414 13.96 -1.73 -9.20
CA ALA A 414 13.98 -0.83 -8.06
C ALA A 414 12.89 0.25 -8.11
N ALA A 415 12.63 0.85 -9.29
CA ALA A 415 11.57 1.83 -9.46
C ALA A 415 10.17 1.19 -9.28
N ALA A 416 9.96 -0.04 -9.75
CA ALA A 416 8.73 -0.78 -9.56
C ALA A 416 8.51 -1.10 -8.07
N TRP A 417 9.51 -1.63 -7.36
CA TRP A 417 9.39 -1.92 -5.92
C TRP A 417 9.09 -0.66 -5.10
N TYR A 418 9.72 0.46 -5.44
CA TYR A 418 9.46 1.75 -4.81
C TYR A 418 8.03 2.24 -5.11
N TRP A 419 7.54 2.06 -6.34
CA TRP A 419 6.17 2.42 -6.71
C TRP A 419 5.13 1.58 -5.95
N HIS A 420 5.27 0.27 -5.91
CA HIS A 420 4.39 -0.61 -5.12
C HIS A 420 4.45 -0.30 -3.60
N PHE A 421 5.61 0.12 -3.08
CA PHE A 421 5.73 0.64 -1.71
C PHE A 421 4.86 1.90 -1.51
N VAL A 422 4.92 2.87 -2.43
CA VAL A 422 4.11 4.08 -2.39
C VAL A 422 2.61 3.76 -2.46
N ASP A 423 2.20 2.87 -3.37
CA ASP A 423 0.81 2.40 -3.52
C ASP A 423 0.28 1.78 -2.21
N VAL A 424 1.04 0.88 -1.58
CA VAL A 424 0.68 0.24 -0.30
C VAL A 424 0.61 1.26 0.84
N VAL A 425 1.55 2.21 0.90
CA VAL A 425 1.56 3.27 1.92
C VAL A 425 0.31 4.15 1.84
N ARG A 426 -0.20 4.50 0.64
CA ARG A 426 -1.38 5.38 0.51
C ARG A 426 -2.61 4.83 1.25
N LEU A 427 -2.74 3.51 1.32
CA LEU A 427 -3.85 2.84 2.01
C LEU A 427 -3.84 3.11 3.53
N PHE A 428 -2.69 3.44 4.13
CA PHE A 428 -2.57 3.73 5.56
C PHE A 428 -3.25 5.03 5.96
N PRO A 429 -2.82 6.22 5.46
CA PRO A 429 -3.54 7.45 5.71
C PRO A 429 -5.02 7.32 5.35
N PHE A 430 -5.37 6.69 4.22
CA PHE A 430 -6.77 6.50 3.82
C PHE A 430 -7.61 5.79 4.90
N VAL A 431 -7.15 4.64 5.39
CA VAL A 431 -7.90 3.87 6.41
C VAL A 431 -7.81 4.50 7.80
N SER A 432 -6.64 4.96 8.24
CA SER A 432 -6.47 5.43 9.63
C SER A 432 -6.79 6.91 9.82
N ILE A 433 -6.39 7.79 8.90
CA ILE A 433 -6.54 9.24 9.07
C ILE A 433 -7.86 9.73 8.47
N TYR A 434 -8.15 9.44 7.20
CA TYR A 434 -9.41 9.88 6.58
C TYR A 434 -10.60 9.08 7.13
N TRP A 435 -10.56 7.74 7.04
CA TRP A 435 -11.73 6.94 7.40
C TRP A 435 -11.92 6.78 8.91
N TRP A 436 -10.96 6.19 9.65
CA TRP A 436 -11.12 5.97 11.09
C TRP A 436 -11.02 7.29 11.89
N GLY A 437 -10.06 8.16 11.57
CA GLY A 437 -9.88 9.45 12.24
C GLY A 437 -10.97 10.50 11.96
N GLY A 438 -11.93 10.20 11.09
CA GLY A 438 -13.12 11.01 10.81
C GLY A 438 -14.44 10.42 11.33
N ILE A 439 -14.38 9.38 12.18
CA ILE A 439 -15.53 8.74 12.85
C ILE A 439 -15.47 9.06 14.35
#